data_AF-A0A7C5H200-F1
#
_entry.id   AF-A0A7C5H200-F1
#
_cell.length_a   1.000
_cell.length_b   1.000
_cell.length_c   1.000
_cell.angle_alpha   90.00
_cell.angle_beta   90.00
_cell.angle_gamma   90.00
#
_symmetry.space_group_name_H-M   'P 1'
#
loop_
_entity.id
_entity.type
_entity.pdbx_description
1 polymer ?
#
loop_
_entity_poly.entity_id
_entity_poly.type
_entity_poly.pdbx_seq_one_letter_code
_entity_poly.pdbx_strand_id
1 'polypeptide(L)'
;MSTTIFEADLPIPLYRRGKVRDTYDLGDKLLIVSTDRISAFDVVLPCAIPCKGLVLNQLSCFWFQRTSHIIPNHLRAAIYDTSELERFLPEKVALPDYLAGRSMVV
;
A
#
# COMPACT_ATOMS: atom_id res chain seq x y z
N MET A 1 5.67 13.15 14.25
CA MET A 1 4.29 13.55 13.87
C MET A 1 3.86 12.66 12.72
N SER A 2 2.72 11.98 12.80
CA SER A 2 2.27 11.12 11.70
C SER A 2 1.71 11.98 10.58
N THR A 3 2.45 12.10 9.49
CA THR A 3 1.99 12.79 8.28
C THR A 3 0.85 12.00 7.65
N THR A 4 -0.32 12.62 7.53
CA THR A 4 -1.48 12.06 6.82
C THR A 4 -1.16 11.94 5.33
N ILE A 5 -1.37 10.76 4.75
CA ILE A 5 -1.07 10.50 3.33
C ILE A 5 -2.36 10.50 2.51
N PHE A 6 -2.55 11.53 1.69
CA PHE A 6 -3.66 11.57 0.73
C PHE A 6 -3.34 10.73 -0.50
N GLU A 7 -2.20 10.98 -1.11
CA GLU A 7 -1.72 10.28 -2.29
C GLU A 7 -0.28 9.87 -2.04
N ALA A 8 0.09 8.70 -2.58
CA ALA A 8 1.50 8.39 -2.71
C ALA A 8 1.99 9.06 -3.99
N ASP A 9 3.19 9.59 -3.94
CA ASP A 9 3.91 10.08 -5.12
C ASP A 9 5.24 9.36 -5.14
N LEU A 10 5.33 8.36 -6.02
CA LEU A 10 6.45 7.45 -6.11
C LEU A 10 7.04 7.52 -7.51
N PRO A 11 8.37 7.41 -7.65
CA PRO A 11 9.07 7.28 -8.92
C PRO A 11 8.89 5.87 -9.53
N ILE A 12 7.68 5.34 -9.51
CA ILE A 12 7.27 4.04 -10.06
C ILE A 12 6.05 4.31 -10.97
N PRO A 13 5.89 3.61 -12.10
CA PRO A 13 4.71 3.81 -12.94
C PRO A 13 3.40 3.62 -12.16
N LEU A 14 2.56 4.65 -12.14
CA LEU A 14 1.25 4.58 -11.50
C LEU A 14 0.33 3.70 -12.36
N TYR A 15 -0.14 2.59 -11.78
CA TYR A 15 -1.12 1.72 -12.43
C TYR A 15 -2.54 2.27 -12.31
N ARG A 16 -2.95 2.64 -11.09
CA ARG A 16 -4.28 3.18 -10.82
C ARG A 16 -4.33 3.89 -9.47
N ARG A 17 -5.07 5.00 -9.41
CA ARG A 17 -5.53 5.61 -8.15
C ARG A 17 -6.99 5.24 -7.88
N GLY A 18 -7.22 4.49 -6.81
CA GLY A 18 -8.56 4.20 -6.31
C GLY A 18 -9.06 5.27 -5.35
N LYS A 19 -10.23 5.02 -4.72
CA LYS A 19 -10.79 5.89 -3.68
C LYS A 19 -9.90 5.98 -2.43
N VAL A 20 -9.25 4.88 -2.04
CA VAL A 20 -8.50 4.75 -0.78
C VAL A 20 -7.13 4.05 -0.90
N ARG A 21 -6.72 3.71 -2.13
CA ARG A 21 -5.44 3.05 -2.41
C ARG A 21 -4.83 3.60 -3.68
N ASP A 22 -3.52 3.68 -3.70
CA ASP A 22 -2.71 4.01 -4.87
C ASP A 22 -1.96 2.74 -5.25
N THR A 23 -2.02 2.35 -6.52
CA THR A 23 -1.43 1.11 -7.02
C THR A 23 -0.40 1.43 -8.08
N TYR A 24 0.78 0.85 -7.95
CA TYR A 24 1.92 1.05 -8.83
C TYR A 24 2.30 -0.26 -9.51
N ASP A 25 2.77 -0.14 -10.75
CA ASP A 25 3.18 -1.25 -11.59
C ASP A 25 4.65 -1.60 -11.31
N LEU A 26 4.91 -2.86 -10.92
CA LEU A 26 6.24 -3.42 -10.72
C LEU A 26 6.62 -4.39 -11.86
N GLY A 27 5.89 -4.37 -12.97
CA GLY A 27 6.06 -5.26 -14.12
C GLY A 27 5.17 -6.50 -14.02
N ASP A 28 5.58 -7.50 -13.25
CA ASP A 28 4.82 -8.75 -13.06
C ASP A 28 3.97 -8.77 -11.78
N LYS A 29 4.06 -7.71 -10.99
CA LYS A 29 3.43 -7.55 -9.66
C LYS A 29 2.91 -6.13 -9.51
N LEU A 30 2.11 -5.91 -8.48
CA LEU A 30 1.63 -4.59 -8.11
C LEU A 30 2.09 -4.20 -6.71
N LEU A 31 2.51 -2.95 -6.55
CA LEU A 31 2.66 -2.34 -5.23
C LEU A 31 1.35 -1.63 -4.88
N ILE A 32 0.70 -2.08 -3.83
CA ILE A 32 -0.50 -1.42 -3.29
C ILE A 32 -0.08 -0.57 -2.10
N VAL A 33 -0.40 0.73 -2.14
CA VAL A 33 -0.21 1.67 -1.03
C VAL A 33 -1.57 2.07 -0.48
N SER A 34 -1.79 1.80 0.81
CA SER A 34 -3.02 2.20 1.51
C SER A 34 -2.91 3.63 2.01
N THR A 35 -3.78 4.51 1.51
CA THR A 35 -3.79 5.93 1.89
C THR A 35 -4.72 6.19 3.07
N ASP A 36 -4.63 7.39 3.63
CA ASP A 36 -5.47 7.87 4.71
C ASP A 36 -6.80 8.47 4.19
N ARG A 37 -6.98 8.53 2.86
CA ARG A 37 -8.25 8.90 2.21
C ARG A 37 -9.37 7.95 2.62
N ILE A 38 -10.54 8.52 2.85
CA ILE A 38 -11.78 7.80 3.14
C ILE A 38 -12.85 8.24 2.14
N SER A 39 -13.75 7.32 1.78
CA SER A 39 -14.88 7.61 0.89
C SER A 39 -16.19 7.19 1.52
N ALA A 40 -17.23 8.00 1.32
CA ALA A 40 -18.61 7.70 1.68
C ALA A 40 -19.53 8.24 0.58
N PHE A 41 -20.67 7.58 0.34
CA PHE A 41 -21.62 7.96 -0.72
C PHE A 41 -20.96 8.15 -2.10
N ASP A 42 -20.08 7.22 -2.45
CA ASP A 42 -19.27 7.22 -3.67
C ASP A 42 -18.29 8.40 -3.88
N VAL A 43 -18.16 9.30 -2.90
CA VAL A 43 -17.25 10.45 -2.95
C VAL A 43 -16.07 10.25 -2.00
N VAL A 44 -14.86 10.60 -2.46
CA VAL A 44 -13.69 10.70 -1.58
C VAL A 44 -13.81 11.99 -0.77
N LEU A 45 -13.78 11.87 0.55
CA LEU A 45 -13.95 13.03 1.44
C LEU A 45 -12.70 13.93 1.40
N PRO A 46 -12.86 15.26 1.58
CA PRO A 46 -11.73 16.19 1.59
C PRO A 46 -10.85 16.03 2.84
N CYS A 47 -11.38 15.42 3.91
CA CYS A 47 -10.61 15.07 5.10
C CYS A 47 -10.15 13.61 5.05
N ALA A 48 -8.93 13.39 5.53
CA ALA A 48 -8.36 12.06 5.70
C ALA A 48 -8.33 11.68 7.19
N ILE A 49 -8.26 10.37 7.47
CA ILE A 49 -8.14 9.84 8.83
C ILE A 49 -6.67 9.43 9.05
N PRO A 50 -5.90 10.15 9.88
CA PRO A 50 -4.50 9.85 10.10
C PRO A 50 -4.28 8.37 10.49
N CYS A 51 -3.25 7.75 9.93
CA CYS A 51 -2.88 6.35 10.16
C CYS A 51 -3.90 5.29 9.72
N LYS A 52 -5.04 5.66 9.10
CA LYS A 52 -6.02 4.67 8.62
C LYS A 52 -5.39 3.71 7.63
N GLY A 53 -4.63 4.22 6.65
CA GLY A 53 -3.98 3.41 5.64
C GLY A 53 -3.03 2.38 6.26
N LEU A 54 -2.26 2.82 7.27
CA LEU A 54 -1.33 1.98 8.03
C LEU A 54 -2.06 0.83 8.73
N VAL A 55 -3.09 1.13 9.53
CA VAL A 55 -3.84 0.12 10.30
C VAL A 55 -4.55 -0.87 9.38
N LEU A 56 -5.22 -0.38 8.33
CA LEU A 56 -5.97 -1.25 7.42
C LEU A 56 -5.07 -2.15 6.57
N ASN A 57 -3.88 -1.66 6.18
CA ASN A 57 -2.89 -2.49 5.48
C ASN A 57 -2.43 -3.64 6.38
N GLN A 58 -2.03 -3.35 7.61
CA GLN A 58 -1.57 -4.37 8.56
C GLN A 58 -2.67 -5.38 8.90
N LEU A 59 -3.91 -4.93 9.08
CA LEU A 59 -5.06 -5.80 9.30
C LEU A 59 -5.29 -6.73 8.11
N SER A 60 -5.15 -6.22 6.88
CA SER A 60 -5.26 -7.03 5.66
C SER A 60 -4.13 -8.06 5.60
N CYS A 61 -2.87 -7.65 5.82
CA CYS A 61 -1.72 -8.57 5.87
C CYS A 61 -1.90 -9.68 6.91
N PHE A 62 -2.36 -9.34 8.12
CA PHE A 62 -2.67 -10.31 9.17
C PHE A 62 -3.65 -11.38 8.69
N TRP A 63 -4.77 -10.96 8.09
CA TRP A 63 -5.77 -11.92 7.62
C TRP A 63 -5.30 -12.74 6.43
N PHE A 64 -4.61 -12.13 5.46
CA PHE A 64 -4.02 -12.87 4.34
C PHE A 64 -3.05 -13.97 4.80
N GLN A 65 -2.21 -13.67 5.78
CA GLN A 65 -1.30 -14.66 6.36
C GLN A 65 -2.08 -15.74 7.12
N ARG A 66 -3.04 -15.33 7.96
CA ARG A 66 -3.81 -16.24 8.81
C ARG A 66 -4.66 -17.23 8.02
N THR A 67 -5.21 -16.82 6.88
CA THR A 67 -6.11 -17.66 6.06
C THR A 67 -5.43 -18.30 4.85
N SER A 68 -4.11 -18.12 4.67
CA SER A 68 -3.34 -18.69 3.55
C SER A 68 -3.45 -20.22 3.40
N HIS A 69 -3.66 -20.94 4.51
CA HIS A 69 -3.88 -22.39 4.53
C HIS A 69 -5.30 -22.82 4.13
N ILE A 70 -6.24 -21.87 4.05
CA ILE A 70 -7.64 -22.11 3.69
C ILE A 70 -7.85 -21.85 2.19
N ILE A 71 -7.31 -20.72 1.69
CA ILE A 71 -7.44 -20.32 0.29
C ILE A 71 -6.20 -19.54 -0.18
N PRO A 72 -5.72 -19.78 -1.41
CA PRO A 72 -4.71 -18.92 -2.03
C PRO A 72 -5.17 -17.47 -2.07
N ASN A 73 -4.26 -16.55 -1.83
CA ASN A 73 -4.50 -15.11 -1.95
C ASN A 73 -3.34 -14.42 -2.66
N HIS A 74 -3.51 -13.13 -2.95
CA HIS A 74 -2.55 -12.37 -3.76
C HIS A 74 -1.35 -11.85 -2.98
N LEU A 75 -1.26 -11.99 -1.65
CA LEU A 75 -0.18 -11.36 -0.89
C LEU A 75 1.16 -12.02 -1.21
N ARG A 76 2.10 -11.26 -1.77
CA ARG A 76 3.48 -11.70 -2.00
C ARG A 76 4.42 -11.25 -0.89
N ALA A 77 4.30 -9.99 -0.49
CA ALA A 77 5.08 -9.45 0.63
C ALA A 77 4.31 -8.32 1.34
N ALA A 78 4.28 -8.37 2.67
CA ALA A 78 3.92 -7.22 3.49
C ALA A 78 5.19 -6.40 3.74
N ILE A 79 5.16 -5.10 3.49
CA ILE A 79 6.34 -4.25 3.61
C ILE A 79 6.38 -3.66 5.01
N TYR A 80 7.36 -4.04 5.83
CA TYR A 80 7.58 -3.47 7.17
C TYR A 80 8.82 -2.57 7.20
N ASP A 81 9.72 -2.76 6.25
CA ASP A 81 10.87 -1.91 5.97
C ASP A 81 10.90 -1.59 4.46
N THR A 82 11.15 -0.33 4.10
CA THR A 82 11.14 0.10 2.70
C THR A 82 12.25 -0.53 1.87
N SER A 83 13.36 -0.97 2.49
CA SER A 83 14.41 -1.74 1.82
C SER A 83 13.93 -3.08 1.29
N GLU A 84 12.82 -3.63 1.82
CA GLU A 84 12.22 -4.86 1.29
C GLU A 84 11.70 -4.68 -0.14
N LEU A 85 11.36 -3.45 -0.54
CA LEU A 85 10.92 -3.13 -1.89
C LEU A 85 12.05 -3.19 -2.93
N GLU A 86 13.31 -3.10 -2.51
CA GLU A 86 14.46 -3.19 -3.43
C GLU A 86 14.49 -4.53 -4.18
N ARG A 87 13.90 -5.59 -3.61
CA ARG A 87 13.81 -6.92 -4.24
C ARG A 87 12.82 -6.98 -5.40
N PHE A 88 11.92 -6.00 -5.51
CA PHE A 88 10.85 -5.98 -6.49
C PHE A 88 11.01 -4.88 -7.54
N LEU A 89 12.01 -4.00 -7.38
CA LEU A 89 12.28 -2.92 -8.31
C LEU A 89 13.40 -3.32 -9.28
N PRO A 90 13.28 -2.95 -10.58
CA PRO A 90 14.33 -3.23 -11.55
C PRO A 90 15.60 -2.39 -11.28
N GLU A 91 15.43 -1.21 -10.67
CA GLU A 91 16.52 -0.29 -10.31
C GLU A 91 16.37 0.16 -8.87
N LYS A 92 17.50 0.51 -8.23
CA LYS A 92 17.49 1.02 -6.87
C LYS A 92 16.98 2.46 -6.87
N VAL A 93 15.78 2.65 -6.34
CA VAL A 93 15.13 3.95 -6.25
C VAL A 93 14.91 4.33 -4.79
N ALA A 94 15.20 5.60 -4.45
CA ALA A 94 14.91 6.11 -3.12
C ALA A 94 13.39 6.18 -2.92
N LEU A 95 12.90 5.44 -1.93
CA LEU A 95 11.47 5.38 -1.61
C LEU A 95 11.18 6.01 -0.25
N PRO A 96 10.01 6.64 -0.07
CA PRO A 96 9.65 7.25 1.20
C PRO A 96 9.43 6.22 2.31
N ASP A 97 9.97 6.48 3.50
CA ASP A 97 9.82 5.62 4.69
C ASP A 97 8.36 5.37 5.09
N TYR A 98 7.45 6.28 4.74
CA TYR A 98 6.04 6.13 5.08
C TYR A 98 5.42 4.88 4.48
N LEU A 99 6.01 4.27 3.44
CA LEU A 99 5.51 3.02 2.83
C LEU A 99 5.54 1.84 3.81
N ALA A 100 6.50 1.84 4.75
CA ALA A 100 6.60 0.82 5.79
C ALA A 100 5.28 0.68 6.56
N GLY A 101 4.79 -0.56 6.62
CA GLY A 101 3.56 -0.96 7.29
C GLY A 101 2.27 -0.56 6.57
N ARG A 102 2.31 0.28 5.52
CA ARG A 102 1.11 0.72 4.78
C ARG A 102 1.06 0.28 3.32
N SER A 103 2.07 -0.45 2.86
CA SER A 103 2.08 -1.05 1.54
C SER A 103 2.26 -2.57 1.57
N MET A 104 1.93 -3.19 0.45
CA MET A 104 2.15 -4.61 0.19
C MET A 104 2.40 -4.84 -1.30
N VAL A 105 3.19 -5.87 -1.61
CA VAL A 105 3.33 -6.37 -2.98
C VAL A 105 2.35 -7.53 -3.17
N VAL A 106 1.62 -7.48 -4.28
CA VAL A 106 0.66 -8.51 -4.70
C VAL A 106 0.96 -9.03 -6.10
#